data_AF-A0A1F5MHV3-F1
#
_entry.id   AF-A0A1F5MHV3-F1
#
_cell.length_a   1.000
_cell.length_b   1.000
_cell.length_c   1.000
_cell.angle_alpha   90.00
_cell.angle_beta   90.00
_cell.angle_gamma   90.00
#
_symmetry.space_group_name_H-M   'P 1'
#
loop_
_entity.id
_entity.type
_entity.pdbx_description
1 polymer ?
#
loop_
_entity_poly.entity_id
_entity_poly.type
_entity_poly.pdbx_seq_one_letter_code
_entity_poly.pdbx_strand_id
1 'polypeptide(L)'
;MSLRSAELEVVEYKTHDIGHAVGRLIHNFAKYSGIVGTEIWPRMQFQLLSLIRDQIPYEVTWNAEGMEIKFSGFLDPRPRIKDSQLVYESPEPSCVFFEQPGEVSPLVRTHIGRVTSAIAQEMQEVYCLQAERDPLILRFPKSLYSKRIERFKVIIIEPARTDIPQIFQDAFKE
;
A
#
# COMPACT_ATOMS: atom_id res chain seq x y z
N MET A 1 0.49 36.83 -14.37
CA MET A 1 0.04 35.44 -14.11
C MET A 1 0.86 34.89 -12.95
N SER A 2 0.20 34.49 -11.86
CA SER A 2 0.89 33.80 -10.75
C SER A 2 1.10 32.35 -11.16
N LEU A 3 2.36 31.93 -11.35
CA LEU A 3 2.68 30.51 -11.56
C LEU A 3 2.41 29.78 -10.24
N ARG A 4 1.32 29.01 -10.19
CA ARG A 4 1.06 28.12 -9.07
C ARG A 4 2.14 27.05 -9.07
N SER A 5 2.80 26.86 -7.93
CA SER A 5 3.80 25.81 -7.74
C SER A 5 3.28 24.77 -6.75
N ALA A 6 3.68 23.52 -6.97
CA ALA A 6 3.51 22.43 -6.02
C ALA A 6 4.88 21.89 -5.61
N GLU A 7 4.95 21.19 -4.49
CA GLU A 7 6.10 20.39 -4.14
C GLU A 7 5.85 18.94 -4.55
N LEU A 8 6.83 18.32 -5.23
CA LEU A 8 6.82 16.90 -5.56
C LEU A 8 7.85 16.18 -4.70
N GLU A 9 7.40 15.15 -3.99
CA GLU A 9 8.27 14.24 -3.25
C GLU A 9 8.52 12.98 -4.07
N VAL A 10 9.80 12.59 -4.17
CA VAL A 10 10.23 11.32 -4.75
C VAL A 10 11.00 10.55 -3.68
N VAL A 11 10.58 9.31 -3.41
CA VAL A 11 11.16 8.48 -2.36
C VAL A 11 11.81 7.24 -2.98
N GLU A 12 13.08 7.02 -2.64
CA GLU A 12 13.79 5.78 -2.93
C GLU A 12 13.79 4.91 -1.67
N TYR A 13 13.25 3.70 -1.75
CA TYR A 13 13.10 2.80 -0.61
C TYR A 13 14.23 1.76 -0.50
N LYS A 14 14.49 1.29 0.72
CA LYS A 14 15.36 0.14 0.99
C LYS A 14 14.63 -1.16 0.65
N THR A 15 14.57 -1.48 -0.64
CA THR A 15 13.78 -2.62 -1.17
C THR A 15 14.15 -3.96 -0.54
N HIS A 16 15.42 -4.17 -0.19
CA HIS A 16 15.87 -5.37 0.52
C HIS A 16 15.23 -5.52 1.91
N ASP A 17 15.18 -4.44 2.70
CA ASP A 17 14.66 -4.46 4.07
C ASP A 17 13.13 -4.64 4.06
N ILE A 18 12.45 -3.96 3.13
CA ILE A 18 11.02 -4.15 2.88
C ILE A 18 10.76 -5.59 2.45
N GLY A 19 11.52 -6.11 1.49
CA GLY A 19 11.39 -7.49 1.01
C GLY A 19 11.57 -8.53 2.12
N HIS A 20 12.55 -8.33 3.00
CA HIS A 20 12.77 -9.21 4.15
C HIS A 20 11.58 -9.18 5.13
N ALA A 21 11.16 -7.99 5.56
CA ALA A 21 10.03 -7.83 6.48
C ALA A 21 8.72 -8.40 5.89
N VAL A 22 8.46 -8.15 4.61
CA VAL A 22 7.31 -8.70 3.89
C VAL A 22 7.37 -10.22 3.80
N GLY A 23 8.53 -10.81 3.48
CA GLY A 23 8.69 -12.25 3.44
C GLY A 23 8.37 -12.91 4.80
N ARG A 24 8.76 -12.25 5.89
CA ARG A 24 8.45 -12.69 7.27
C ARG A 24 6.97 -12.53 7.61
N LEU A 25 6.35 -11.42 7.21
CA LEU A 25 4.91 -11.19 7.35
C LEU A 25 4.09 -12.29 6.66
N ILE A 26 4.38 -12.60 5.40
CA ILE A 26 3.65 -13.65 4.67
C ILE A 26 3.90 -15.01 5.36
N HIS A 27 5.12 -15.29 5.82
CA HIS A 27 5.43 -16.55 6.48
C HIS A 27 4.60 -16.74 7.75
N ASN A 28 4.55 -15.72 8.58
CA ASN A 28 3.79 -15.73 9.82
C ASN A 28 2.29 -15.83 9.56
N PHE A 29 1.79 -15.08 8.56
CA PHE A 29 0.42 -15.23 8.10
C PHE A 29 0.12 -16.67 7.69
N ALA A 30 0.95 -17.26 6.83
CA ALA A 30 0.76 -18.64 6.38
C ALA A 30 0.78 -19.64 7.54
N LYS A 31 1.68 -19.44 8.51
CA LYS A 31 1.80 -20.27 9.73
C LYS A 31 0.56 -20.18 10.60
N TYR A 32 0.10 -18.97 10.91
CA TYR A 32 -1.05 -18.76 11.78
C TYR A 32 -2.38 -19.12 11.12
N SER A 33 -2.44 -19.04 9.79
CA SER A 33 -3.57 -19.46 8.98
C SER A 33 -3.47 -20.88 8.42
N GLY A 34 -2.59 -21.73 8.94
CA GLY A 34 -2.55 -23.15 8.59
C GLY A 34 -2.30 -23.48 7.11
N ILE A 35 -1.85 -22.53 6.29
CA ILE A 35 -1.61 -22.71 4.84
C ILE A 35 -0.13 -22.97 4.50
N VAL A 36 0.72 -23.18 5.51
CA VAL A 36 2.13 -23.57 5.29
C VAL A 36 2.19 -24.91 4.55
N GLY A 37 3.01 -24.97 3.50
CA GLY A 37 3.17 -26.17 2.67
C GLY A 37 2.13 -26.32 1.56
N THR A 38 1.15 -25.42 1.46
CA THR A 38 0.28 -25.32 0.28
C THR A 38 0.98 -24.56 -0.84
N GLU A 39 0.55 -24.75 -2.10
CA GLU A 39 1.08 -24.00 -3.26
C GLU A 39 0.77 -22.49 -3.21
N ILE A 40 -0.20 -22.09 -2.37
CA ILE A 40 -0.61 -20.69 -2.18
C ILE A 40 0.53 -19.88 -1.55
N TRP A 41 1.18 -20.42 -0.52
CA TRP A 41 2.24 -19.73 0.25
C TRP A 41 3.44 -19.31 -0.62
N PRO A 42 4.12 -20.22 -1.36
CA PRO A 42 5.28 -19.87 -2.17
C PRO A 42 4.90 -18.89 -3.28
N ARG A 43 3.71 -19.05 -3.88
CA ARG A 43 3.23 -18.17 -4.94
C ARG A 43 3.04 -16.73 -4.44
N MET A 44 2.40 -16.54 -3.29
CA MET A 44 2.25 -15.22 -2.66
C MET A 44 3.61 -14.57 -2.41
N GLN A 45 4.56 -15.34 -1.86
CA GLN A 45 5.90 -14.86 -1.56
C GLN A 45 6.67 -14.44 -2.82
N PHE A 46 6.72 -15.30 -3.85
CA PHE A 46 7.49 -15.02 -5.08
C PHE A 46 6.93 -13.83 -5.86
N GLN A 47 5.61 -13.75 -6.01
CA GLN A 47 4.98 -12.64 -6.72
C GLN A 47 5.29 -11.30 -6.05
N LEU A 48 5.17 -11.24 -4.73
CA LEU A 48 5.36 -10.00 -3.99
C LEU A 48 6.81 -9.54 -3.94
N LEU A 49 7.75 -10.48 -3.75
CA LEU A 49 9.18 -10.16 -3.76
C LEU A 49 9.64 -9.67 -5.14
N SER A 50 9.07 -10.20 -6.24
CA SER A 50 9.35 -9.68 -7.57
C SER A 50 8.87 -8.23 -7.73
N LEU A 51 7.63 -7.93 -7.30
CA LEU A 51 7.09 -6.56 -7.37
C LEU A 51 7.89 -5.58 -6.53
N ILE A 52 8.36 -6.01 -5.35
CA ILE A 52 9.20 -5.18 -4.48
C ILE A 52 10.55 -4.89 -5.15
N ARG A 53 11.18 -5.91 -5.74
CA ARG A 53 12.45 -5.76 -6.44
C ARG A 53 12.33 -4.80 -7.62
N ASP A 54 11.25 -4.92 -8.38
CA ASP A 54 11.04 -4.19 -9.63
C ASP A 54 10.39 -2.81 -9.40
N GLN A 55 10.08 -2.47 -8.14
CA GLN A 55 9.42 -1.24 -7.69
C GLN A 55 8.15 -0.86 -8.49
N ILE A 56 7.39 -1.87 -8.92
CA ILE A 56 6.23 -1.65 -9.77
C ILE A 56 5.06 -1.16 -8.92
N PRO A 57 4.41 -0.03 -9.26
CA PRO A 57 3.21 0.44 -8.59
C PRO A 57 2.05 -0.50 -8.93
N TYR A 58 1.85 -1.50 -8.08
CA TYR A 58 0.76 -2.45 -8.22
C TYR A 58 0.16 -2.78 -6.87
N GLU A 59 -1.17 -2.94 -6.85
CA GLU A 59 -1.89 -3.43 -5.68
C GLU A 59 -2.14 -4.92 -5.86
N VAL A 60 -1.65 -5.74 -4.94
CA VAL A 60 -1.91 -7.18 -4.96
C VAL A 60 -2.87 -7.52 -3.83
N THR A 61 -3.89 -8.30 -4.17
CA THR A 61 -4.88 -8.81 -3.23
C THR A 61 -4.80 -10.33 -3.15
N TRP A 62 -4.82 -10.86 -1.93
CA TRP A 62 -4.90 -12.30 -1.66
C TRP A 62 -6.01 -12.61 -0.68
N ASN A 63 -6.56 -13.81 -0.81
CA ASN A 63 -7.71 -14.29 -0.05
C ASN A 63 -7.34 -15.59 0.65
N ALA A 64 -7.50 -15.64 1.97
CA ALA A 64 -7.31 -16.85 2.76
C ALA A 64 -8.07 -16.78 4.09
N GLU A 65 -8.71 -17.89 4.48
CA GLU A 65 -9.41 -18.06 5.76
C GLU A 65 -10.38 -16.93 6.15
N GLY A 66 -11.19 -16.44 5.20
CA GLY A 66 -12.13 -15.34 5.47
C GLY A 66 -11.45 -13.98 5.68
N MET A 67 -10.15 -13.88 5.38
CA MET A 67 -9.36 -12.65 5.42
C MET A 67 -8.84 -12.32 4.04
N GLU A 68 -8.93 -11.05 3.68
CA GLU A 68 -8.33 -10.47 2.49
C GLU A 68 -7.12 -9.64 2.92
N ILE A 69 -6.03 -9.81 2.18
CA ILE A 69 -4.76 -9.13 2.41
C ILE A 69 -4.45 -8.34 1.16
N LYS A 70 -4.26 -7.04 1.31
CA LYS A 70 -3.88 -6.14 0.24
C LYS A 70 -2.49 -5.56 0.50
N PHE A 71 -1.58 -5.71 -0.45
CA PHE A 71 -0.33 -4.97 -0.46
C PHE A 71 -0.43 -3.80 -1.44
N SER A 72 -0.30 -2.58 -0.92
CA SER A 72 -0.13 -1.38 -1.72
C SER A 72 1.36 -1.05 -1.73
N GLY A 73 2.03 -1.32 -2.86
CA GLY A 73 3.48 -1.15 -3.03
C GLY A 73 3.92 0.31 -3.19
N PHE A 74 4.96 0.53 -3.99
CA PHE A 74 5.54 1.85 -4.28
C PHE A 74 4.63 2.67 -5.20
N LEU A 75 3.49 3.10 -4.68
CA LEU A 75 2.49 3.84 -5.46
C LEU A 75 3.01 5.24 -5.85
N ASP A 76 2.48 5.75 -6.96
CA ASP A 76 2.78 7.10 -7.45
C ASP A 76 2.45 8.19 -6.41
N PRO A 77 3.18 9.32 -6.41
CA PRO A 77 2.89 10.47 -5.57
C PRO A 77 1.44 10.94 -5.69
N ARG A 78 0.77 11.12 -4.55
CA ARG A 78 -0.64 11.54 -4.49
C ARG A 78 -0.75 13.00 -4.02
N PRO A 79 -1.66 13.79 -4.60
CA PRO A 79 -1.86 15.18 -4.21
C PRO A 79 -2.41 15.27 -2.77
N ARG A 80 -1.84 16.17 -1.97
CA ARG A 80 -2.22 16.43 -0.59
C ARG A 80 -2.05 17.92 -0.27
N ILE A 81 -2.91 18.49 0.56
CA ILE A 81 -2.77 19.87 1.03
C ILE A 81 -2.05 19.86 2.37
N LYS A 82 -0.93 20.56 2.46
CA LYS A 82 -0.12 20.72 3.68
C LYS A 82 0.27 22.19 3.82
N ASP A 83 -0.03 22.79 4.97
CA ASP A 83 0.27 24.20 5.25
C ASP A 83 -0.18 25.16 4.13
N SER A 84 -1.39 24.92 3.60
CA SER A 84 -1.99 25.67 2.47
C SER A 84 -1.24 25.57 1.14
N GLN A 85 -0.32 24.61 0.99
CA GLN A 85 0.39 24.30 -0.25
C GLN A 85 -0.04 22.92 -0.78
N LEU A 86 -0.08 22.79 -2.11
CA LEU A 86 -0.27 21.49 -2.77
C LEU A 86 1.07 20.75 -2.80
N VAL A 87 1.09 19.56 -2.21
CA VAL A 87 2.24 18.66 -2.17
C VAL A 87 1.84 17.32 -2.75
N TYR A 88 2.63 16.79 -3.68
CA TYR A 88 2.50 15.42 -4.18
C TYR A 88 3.43 14.54 -3.37
N GLU A 89 2.89 13.86 -2.35
CA GLU A 89 3.68 12.99 -1.46
C GLU A 89 3.58 11.54 -1.94
N SER A 90 4.71 10.83 -2.05
CA SER A 90 4.69 9.38 -2.26
C SER A 90 4.05 8.72 -1.04
N PRO A 91 3.02 7.88 -1.15
CA PRO A 91 2.50 7.16 0.01
C PRO A 91 3.53 6.13 0.53
N GLU A 92 3.37 5.75 1.80
CA GLU A 92 4.14 4.65 2.38
C GLU A 92 3.59 3.31 1.86
N PRO A 93 4.48 2.35 1.51
CA PRO A 93 4.04 0.98 1.25
C PRO A 93 3.29 0.45 2.47
N SER A 94 2.29 -0.40 2.22
CA SER A 94 1.51 -0.98 3.31
C SER A 94 0.89 -2.34 2.98
N CYS A 95 0.72 -3.15 4.02
CA CYS A 95 -0.11 -4.34 4.02
C CYS A 95 -1.40 -4.05 4.81
N VAL A 96 -2.56 -4.34 4.24
CA VAL A 96 -3.86 -4.20 4.88
C VAL A 96 -4.49 -5.58 5.02
N PHE A 97 -4.93 -5.94 6.22
CA PHE A 97 -5.62 -7.18 6.53
C PHE A 97 -7.04 -6.87 6.95
N PHE A 98 -8.02 -7.38 6.22
CA PHE A 98 -9.43 -7.11 6.47
C PHE A 98 -10.25 -8.39 6.43
N GLU A 99 -11.30 -8.40 7.24
CA GLU A 99 -12.30 -9.46 7.20
C GLU A 99 -13.04 -9.38 5.86
N GLN A 100 -13.17 -10.53 5.18
CA GLN A 100 -13.87 -10.59 3.91
C GLN A 100 -15.36 -10.26 4.11
N PRO A 101 -15.97 -9.53 3.16
CA PRO A 101 -17.41 -9.27 3.22
C PRO A 101 -18.21 -10.56 3.09
N GLY A 102 -19.00 -10.89 4.12
CA GLY A 102 -19.86 -12.08 4.20
C GLY A 102 -20.20 -12.48 5.64
N GLU A 103 -21.04 -13.50 5.83
CA GLU A 103 -21.29 -14.09 7.15
C GLU A 103 -20.11 -14.98 7.58
N VAL A 104 -19.01 -14.35 7.95
CA VAL A 104 -17.90 -15.04 8.63
C VAL A 104 -18.38 -15.47 10.01
N SER A 105 -18.31 -16.77 10.30
CA SER A 105 -18.75 -17.28 11.60
C SER A 105 -17.99 -16.62 12.77
N PRO A 106 -18.59 -16.45 13.96
CA PRO A 106 -17.93 -15.82 15.11
C PRO A 106 -16.60 -16.48 15.51
N LEU A 107 -16.48 -17.81 15.31
CA LEU A 107 -15.26 -18.57 15.56
C LEU A 107 -14.14 -18.11 14.62
N VAL A 108 -14.45 -17.94 13.33
CA VAL A 108 -13.49 -17.49 12.31
C VAL A 108 -13.10 -16.03 12.54
N ARG A 109 -14.04 -15.14 12.90
CA ARG A 109 -13.70 -13.75 13.28
C ARG A 109 -12.74 -13.70 14.47
N THR A 110 -13.01 -14.53 15.49
CA THR A 110 -12.14 -14.62 16.66
C THR A 110 -10.75 -15.14 16.29
N HIS A 111 -10.66 -16.10 15.37
CA HIS A 111 -9.39 -16.59 14.82
C HIS A 111 -8.64 -15.48 14.06
N ILE A 112 -9.29 -14.80 13.11
CA ILE A 112 -8.73 -13.65 12.37
C ILE A 112 -8.20 -12.59 13.33
N GLY A 113 -8.96 -12.25 14.37
CA GLY A 113 -8.54 -11.29 15.41
C GLY A 113 -7.26 -11.71 16.13
N ARG A 114 -7.10 -13.01 16.45
CA ARG A 114 -5.86 -13.54 17.05
C ARG A 114 -4.68 -13.48 16.08
N VAL A 115 -4.88 -13.91 14.84
CA VAL A 115 -3.84 -13.92 13.80
C VAL A 115 -3.32 -12.50 13.55
N THR A 116 -4.22 -11.56 13.29
CA THR A 116 -3.87 -10.15 13.06
C THR A 116 -3.25 -9.50 14.31
N SER A 117 -3.68 -9.89 15.51
CA SER A 117 -3.04 -9.43 16.77
C SER A 117 -1.58 -9.86 16.87
N ALA A 118 -1.30 -11.14 16.65
CA ALA A 118 0.04 -11.71 16.73
C ALA A 118 0.98 -11.13 15.65
N ILE A 119 0.49 -11.03 14.40
CA ILE A 119 1.27 -10.46 13.30
C ILE A 119 1.64 -9.01 13.61
N ALA A 120 0.67 -8.19 14.02
CA ALA A 120 0.92 -6.79 14.29
C ALA A 120 1.95 -6.58 15.41
N GLN A 121 1.87 -7.37 16.49
CA GLN A 121 2.83 -7.30 17.58
C GLN A 121 4.25 -7.58 17.08
N GLU A 122 4.45 -8.70 16.39
CA GLU A 122 5.78 -9.07 15.87
C GLU A 122 6.31 -8.04 14.86
N MET A 123 5.44 -7.52 13.99
CA MET A 123 5.83 -6.53 12.98
C MET A 123 6.16 -5.16 13.59
N GLN A 124 5.50 -4.76 14.67
CA GLN A 124 5.82 -3.54 15.40
C GLN A 124 7.11 -3.69 16.20
N GLU A 125 7.26 -4.78 16.95
CA GLU A 125 8.37 -4.96 17.90
C GLU A 125 9.70 -5.30 17.19
N VAL A 126 9.66 -6.13 16.15
CA VAL A 126 10.88 -6.64 15.50
C VAL A 126 11.23 -5.86 14.24
N TYR A 127 10.22 -5.45 13.46
CA TYR A 127 10.41 -4.79 12.17
C TYR A 127 10.04 -3.31 12.20
N CYS A 128 9.64 -2.77 13.36
CA CYS A 128 9.33 -1.36 13.54
C CYS A 128 8.29 -0.81 12.54
N LEU A 129 7.34 -1.66 12.08
CA LEU A 129 6.25 -1.21 11.24
C LEU A 129 5.25 -0.39 12.06
N GLN A 130 4.64 0.63 11.47
CA GLN A 130 3.52 1.32 12.10
C GLN A 130 2.26 0.47 11.91
N ALA A 131 1.62 0.05 13.00
CA ALA A 131 0.36 -0.67 12.95
C ALA A 131 -0.82 0.22 13.37
N GLU A 132 -1.88 0.21 12.57
CA GLU A 132 -3.20 0.73 12.92
C GLU A 132 -4.18 -0.45 12.96
N ARG A 133 -5.14 -0.43 13.88
CA ARG A 133 -6.12 -1.51 14.09
C ARG A 133 -7.46 -1.16 13.44
N ASP A 134 -8.20 -2.21 13.08
CA ASP A 134 -9.58 -2.21 12.56
C ASP A 134 -9.82 -1.38 11.28
N PRO A 135 -9.40 -1.86 10.08
CA PRO A 135 -8.66 -3.11 9.81
C PRO A 135 -7.19 -3.02 10.22
N LEU A 136 -6.49 -4.15 10.31
CA LEU A 136 -5.06 -4.12 10.58
C LEU A 136 -4.31 -3.55 9.36
N ILE A 137 -3.68 -2.39 9.52
CA ILE A 137 -2.82 -1.77 8.51
C ILE A 137 -1.39 -1.74 9.05
N LEU A 138 -0.46 -2.32 8.31
CA LEU A 138 0.97 -2.29 8.59
C LEU A 138 1.67 -1.42 7.54
N ARG A 139 2.20 -0.26 7.95
CA ARG A 139 2.92 0.66 7.09
C ARG A 139 4.43 0.53 7.26
N PHE A 140 5.15 0.72 6.17
CA PHE A 140 6.61 0.82 6.13
C PHE A 140 7.01 2.29 6.25
N PRO A 141 7.29 2.80 7.47
CA PRO A 141 7.49 4.23 7.67
C PRO A 141 8.70 4.74 6.90
N LYS A 142 8.56 5.86 6.18
CA LYS A 142 9.67 6.43 5.39
C LYS A 142 10.88 6.76 6.26
N SER A 143 10.67 7.18 7.50
CA SER A 143 11.74 7.49 8.44
C SER A 143 12.70 6.33 8.70
N LEU A 144 12.26 5.09 8.52
CA LEU A 144 13.07 3.88 8.71
C LEU A 144 13.44 3.20 7.39
N TYR A 145 12.47 3.14 6.46
CA TYR A 145 12.56 2.33 5.24
C TYR A 145 12.91 3.12 3.98
N SER A 146 12.98 4.45 4.04
CA SER A 146 13.55 5.22 2.93
C SER A 146 15.08 5.14 2.92
N LYS A 147 15.64 4.98 1.73
CA LYS A 147 17.06 5.17 1.46
C LYS A 147 17.34 6.66 1.19
N ARG A 148 16.42 7.34 0.49
CA ARG A 148 16.52 8.76 0.14
C ARG A 148 15.14 9.35 -0.10
N ILE A 149 14.98 10.63 0.23
CA ILE A 149 13.77 11.42 -0.06
C ILE A 149 14.24 12.71 -0.73
N GLU A 150 13.76 12.97 -1.95
CA GLU A 150 14.04 14.18 -2.71
C GLU A 150 12.76 15.01 -2.86
N ARG A 151 12.89 16.33 -2.77
CA ARG A 151 11.76 17.27 -2.91
C ARG A 151 12.08 18.32 -3.96
N PHE A 152 11.13 18.53 -4.86
CA PHE A 152 11.26 19.43 -5.99
C PHE A 152 10.10 20.41 -6.03
N LYS A 153 10.37 21.68 -6.37
CA LYS A 153 9.30 22.60 -6.74
C LYS A 153 8.95 22.38 -8.20
N VAL A 154 7.70 22.03 -8.47
CA VAL A 154 7.16 21.84 -9.81
C VAL A 154 6.14 22.94 -10.13
N ILE A 155 6.13 23.36 -11.38
CA ILE A 155 5.14 24.33 -11.87
C ILE A 155 3.87 23.56 -12.23
N ILE A 156 2.73 24.00 -11.69
CA ILE A 156 1.44 23.45 -12.09
C ILE A 156 1.06 24.10 -13.42
N ILE A 157 1.11 23.32 -14.49
CA ILE A 157 0.58 23.74 -15.78
C ILE A 157 -0.93 23.55 -15.71
N GLU A 158 -1.70 24.64 -15.74
CA GLU A 158 -3.14 24.51 -15.95
C GLU A 158 -3.35 23.83 -17.30
N PRO A 159 -4.24 22.83 -17.41
CA PRO A 159 -4.59 22.30 -18.72
C PRO A 159 -4.97 23.50 -19.58
N ALA A 160 -4.36 23.61 -20.76
CA ALA A 160 -4.79 24.60 -21.73
C ALA A 160 -6.31 24.45 -21.81
N ARG A 161 -7.06 25.55 -21.73
CA ARG A 161 -8.48 25.55 -22.10
C ARG A 161 -8.52 25.16 -23.58
N THR A 162 -8.42 23.88 -23.86
CA THR A 162 -8.90 23.32 -25.11
C THR A 162 -10.39 23.47 -25.00
N ASP A 163 -10.93 24.40 -25.76
CA ASP A 163 -12.33 24.37 -26.15
C ASP A 163 -12.65 22.92 -26.47
N ILE A 164 -13.43 22.27 -25.60
CA ILE A 164 -13.80 20.87 -25.78
C ILE A 164 -14.42 20.79 -27.16
N PRO A 165 -13.79 20.11 -28.15
CA PRO A 165 -14.31 20.09 -29.51
C PRO A 165 -15.77 19.63 -29.47
N GLN A 166 -16.66 20.31 -30.19
CA GLN A 166 -18.12 20.13 -30.12
C GLN A 166 -18.55 18.65 -30.21
N ILE A 167 -17.78 17.83 -30.94
CA ILE A 167 -17.87 16.36 -31.04
C ILE A 167 -17.90 15.62 -29.69
N PHE A 168 -17.28 16.15 -28.64
CA PHE A 168 -17.33 15.57 -27.29
C PHE A 168 -18.48 16.11 -26.43
N GLN A 169 -19.16 17.18 -26.84
CA GLN A 169 -20.34 17.70 -26.14
C GLN A 169 -21.62 16.93 -26.51
N ASP A 170 -21.68 16.37 -27.72
CA ASP A 170 -22.85 15.60 -28.19
C ASP A 170 -22.90 14.18 -27.62
N ALA A 171 -21.76 13.64 -27.14
CA ALA A 171 -21.66 12.29 -26.58
C ALA A 171 -22.19 12.15 -25.12
N PHE A 172 -22.55 13.26 -24.46
CA PHE A 172 -23.07 13.28 -23.08
C PHE A 172 -24.54 13.73 -22.99
N LYS A 173 -25.28 13.69 -24.12
CA LYS A 173 -26.71 14.04 -24.20
C LYS A 173 -27.67 12.86 -24.37
N GLU A 174 -27.23 11.64 -24.10
CA GLU A 174 -28.12 10.46 -24.00
C GLU A 174 -28.27 9.96 -22.56
#